data_AF-A0A525D0L0-F1
#
_entry.id   AF-A0A525D0L0-F1
#
_cell.length_a   1.000
_cell.length_b   1.000
_cell.length_c   1.000
_cell.angle_alpha   90.00
_cell.angle_beta   90.00
_cell.angle_gamma   90.00
#
_symmetry.space_group_name_H-M   'P 1'
#
loop_
_entity.id
_entity.type
_entity.pdbx_description
1 polymer ?
#
loop_
_entity_poly.entity_id
_entity_poly.type
_entity_poly.pdbx_seq_one_letter_code
_entity_poly.pdbx_strand_id
1 'polypeptide(L)'
;MTTPSDLVENERLEIALLLEGIYRKYGYDFRNYAASHTKRRLEYRLEVAGLANYSEMLHRVIHDESFLNQILRDLSINVTEMFRDPQCYRSIRETIIPHLKTYPFIKIWHAGCSAGQEVYSMSILLQEEQMKNRSQIYATDFNEIILSEAQKGIYPIDVIKEYTANYQKSGGSGSFSDYYTADSENVILANSLREQILFSSHNLATDGVFGEMHMIFCRNVLIYFNRELQNRVLTLFHESLLPGGFLCLGSKESLKFSSVADLFELIAEPQIYRKKR
;
A
#
# COMPACT_ATOMS: atom_id res chain seq x y z
N MET A 1 -10.58 -43.44 -8.08
CA MET A 1 -10.22 -42.33 -8.98
C MET A 1 -10.82 -41.09 -8.38
N THR A 2 -10.00 -40.09 -8.07
CA THR A 2 -10.45 -38.78 -7.58
C THR A 2 -11.28 -38.11 -8.67
N THR A 3 -12.46 -37.62 -8.33
CA THR A 3 -13.30 -36.89 -9.29
C THR A 3 -12.75 -35.48 -9.50
N PRO A 4 -13.10 -34.79 -10.61
CA PRO A 4 -12.76 -33.38 -10.78
C PRO A 4 -13.26 -32.49 -9.64
N SER A 5 -14.37 -32.85 -8.98
CA SER A 5 -14.88 -32.16 -7.79
C SER A 5 -13.95 -32.32 -6.60
N ASP A 6 -13.48 -33.56 -6.35
CA ASP A 6 -12.58 -33.86 -5.23
C ASP A 6 -11.24 -33.13 -5.37
N LEU A 7 -10.73 -32.96 -6.60
CA LEU A 7 -9.49 -32.21 -6.85
C LEU A 7 -9.62 -30.74 -6.46
N VAL A 8 -10.76 -30.11 -6.77
CA VAL A 8 -11.04 -28.72 -6.41
C VAL A 8 -11.24 -28.55 -4.91
N GLU A 9 -11.89 -29.51 -4.24
CA GLU A 9 -12.05 -29.50 -2.78
C GLU A 9 -10.72 -29.67 -2.06
N ASN A 10 -9.89 -30.62 -2.50
CA ASN A 10 -8.54 -30.82 -1.96
C ASN A 10 -7.71 -29.54 -2.11
N GLU A 11 -7.69 -28.94 -3.29
CA GLU A 11 -6.95 -27.71 -3.55
C GLU A 11 -7.35 -26.57 -2.58
N ARG A 12 -8.66 -26.37 -2.38
CA ARG A 12 -9.15 -25.36 -1.44
C ARG A 12 -8.72 -25.64 -0.01
N LEU A 13 -8.78 -26.90 0.41
CA LEU A 13 -8.33 -27.33 1.74
C LEU A 13 -6.82 -27.09 1.92
N GLU A 14 -6.00 -27.47 0.93
CA GLU A 14 -4.56 -27.28 1.01
C GLU A 14 -4.18 -25.79 1.06
N ILE A 15 -4.83 -24.93 0.27
CA ILE A 15 -4.63 -23.47 0.35
C ILE A 15 -5.02 -22.97 1.74
N ALA A 16 -6.17 -23.38 2.29
CA ALA A 16 -6.59 -22.96 3.62
C ALA A 16 -5.57 -23.36 4.71
N LEU A 17 -5.07 -24.60 4.65
CA LEU A 17 -4.03 -25.11 5.56
C LEU A 17 -2.69 -24.38 5.38
N LEU A 18 -2.32 -24.04 4.14
CA LEU A 18 -1.14 -23.24 3.85
C LEU A 18 -1.22 -21.86 4.49
N LEU A 19 -2.33 -21.15 4.30
CA LEU A 19 -2.53 -19.81 4.86
C LEU A 19 -2.59 -19.85 6.39
N GLU A 20 -3.22 -20.87 6.98
CA GLU A 20 -3.22 -21.08 8.43
C GLU A 20 -1.81 -21.37 8.95
N GLY A 21 -1.02 -22.18 8.24
CA GLY A 21 0.37 -22.46 8.58
C GLY A 21 1.25 -21.21 8.58
N ILE A 22 1.10 -20.36 7.55
CA ILE A 22 1.80 -19.08 7.45
C ILE A 22 1.43 -18.17 8.63
N TYR A 23 0.13 -18.03 8.92
CA TYR A 23 -0.35 -17.20 10.03
C TYR A 23 0.19 -17.69 11.38
N ARG A 24 0.02 -18.98 11.67
CA ARG A 24 0.40 -19.53 12.98
C ARG A 24 1.91 -19.52 13.23
N LYS A 25 2.72 -19.66 12.18
CA LYS A 25 4.17 -19.71 12.31
C LYS A 25 4.83 -18.34 12.26
N TYR A 26 4.36 -17.46 11.38
CA TYR A 26 5.04 -16.21 11.06
C TYR A 26 4.21 -14.95 11.33
N GLY A 27 2.91 -15.08 11.65
CA GLY A 27 2.03 -13.96 11.97
C GLY A 27 1.43 -13.24 10.74
N TYR A 28 1.83 -13.60 9.52
CA TYR A 28 1.24 -13.02 8.31
C TYR A 28 -0.14 -13.63 8.01
N ASP A 29 -1.19 -12.82 8.13
CA ASP A 29 -2.56 -13.27 7.91
C ASP A 29 -3.09 -12.91 6.52
N PHE A 30 -3.11 -13.90 5.64
CA PHE A 30 -3.69 -13.79 4.29
C PHE A 30 -5.06 -14.47 4.16
N ARG A 31 -5.62 -15.02 5.25
CA ARG A 31 -6.85 -15.84 5.21
C ARG A 31 -8.07 -15.04 4.76
N ASN A 32 -8.08 -13.74 5.04
CA ASN A 32 -9.12 -12.81 4.61
C ASN A 32 -8.75 -11.98 3.36
N TYR A 33 -7.71 -12.38 2.62
CA TYR A 33 -7.44 -11.81 1.29
C TYR A 33 -8.44 -12.37 0.27
N ALA A 34 -8.60 -11.66 -0.85
CA ALA A 34 -9.46 -12.08 -1.94
C ALA A 34 -8.97 -13.41 -2.52
N ALA A 35 -9.79 -14.46 -2.41
CA ALA A 35 -9.41 -15.83 -2.76
C ALA A 35 -8.84 -15.96 -4.20
N SER A 36 -9.40 -15.23 -5.16
CA SER A 36 -8.92 -15.24 -6.56
C SER A 36 -7.53 -14.62 -6.71
N HIS A 37 -7.23 -13.56 -5.95
CA HIS A 37 -5.91 -12.96 -5.94
C HIS A 37 -4.88 -13.89 -5.29
N THR A 38 -5.19 -14.36 -4.08
CA THR A 38 -4.32 -15.24 -3.31
C THR A 38 -4.00 -16.51 -4.09
N LYS A 39 -5.04 -17.19 -4.61
CA LYS A 39 -4.88 -18.40 -5.43
C LYS A 39 -3.92 -18.15 -6.60
N ARG A 40 -4.15 -17.12 -7.41
CA ARG A 40 -3.29 -16.81 -8.57
C ARG A 40 -1.81 -16.58 -8.20
N ARG A 41 -1.54 -15.95 -7.04
CA ARG A 41 -0.16 -15.73 -6.57
C ARG A 41 0.49 -17.02 -6.07
N LEU A 42 -0.27 -17.85 -5.36
CA LEU A 42 0.20 -19.15 -4.92
C LEU A 42 0.42 -20.11 -6.10
N GLU A 43 -0.46 -20.12 -7.11
CA GLU A 43 -0.29 -20.87 -8.36
C GLU A 43 1.01 -20.49 -9.06
N TYR A 44 1.27 -19.19 -9.23
CA TYR A 44 2.52 -18.71 -9.81
C TYR A 44 3.74 -19.23 -9.04
N ARG A 45 3.73 -19.16 -7.70
CA ARG A 45 4.84 -19.67 -6.89
C ARG A 45 4.98 -21.18 -6.99
N LEU A 46 3.87 -21.91 -7.07
CA LEU A 46 3.83 -23.36 -7.23
C LEU A 46 4.51 -23.77 -8.54
N GLU A 47 4.17 -23.11 -9.64
CA GLU A 47 4.77 -23.31 -10.97
C GLU A 47 6.27 -22.99 -10.98
N VAL A 48 6.66 -21.80 -10.51
CA VAL A 48 8.06 -21.36 -10.49
C VAL A 48 8.94 -22.25 -9.62
N ALA A 49 8.39 -22.76 -8.52
CA ALA A 49 9.09 -23.67 -7.62
C ALA A 49 9.06 -25.14 -8.09
N GLY A 50 8.29 -25.47 -9.12
CA GLY A 50 8.13 -26.84 -9.61
C GLY A 50 7.49 -27.80 -8.60
N LEU A 51 6.58 -27.31 -7.76
CA LEU A 51 5.89 -28.11 -6.74
C LEU A 51 4.62 -28.74 -7.32
N ALA A 52 4.26 -29.93 -6.86
CA ALA A 52 3.11 -30.65 -7.41
C ALA A 52 1.77 -30.18 -6.84
N ASN A 53 1.76 -29.66 -5.60
CA ASN A 53 0.56 -29.26 -4.87
C ASN A 53 0.89 -28.27 -3.73
N TYR A 54 -0.14 -27.72 -3.07
CA TYR A 54 0.06 -26.74 -2.00
C TYR A 54 0.49 -27.38 -0.68
N SER A 55 0.28 -28.69 -0.49
CA SER A 55 0.82 -29.41 0.67
C SER A 55 2.36 -29.45 0.65
N GLU A 56 2.98 -29.66 -0.52
CA GLU A 56 4.43 -29.52 -0.70
C GLU A 56 4.90 -28.09 -0.46
N MET A 57 4.11 -27.10 -0.91
CA MET A 57 4.39 -25.69 -0.63
C MET A 57 4.38 -25.40 0.87
N LEU A 58 3.39 -25.92 1.61
CA LEU A 58 3.30 -25.79 3.06
C LEU A 58 4.52 -26.41 3.75
N HIS A 59 4.94 -27.61 3.35
CA HIS A 59 6.16 -28.22 3.87
C HIS A 59 7.37 -27.29 3.70
N ARG A 60 7.57 -26.73 2.50
CA ARG A 60 8.66 -25.78 2.24
C ARG A 60 8.54 -24.53 3.10
N VAL A 61 7.36 -23.92 3.20
CA VAL A 61 7.12 -22.74 4.03
C VAL A 61 7.44 -23.00 5.50
N ILE A 62 7.14 -24.20 6.01
CA ILE A 62 7.44 -24.55 7.40
C ILE A 62 8.95 -24.75 7.61
N HIS A 63 9.74 -25.14 6.62
CA HIS A 63 11.14 -25.50 6.84
C HIS A 63 12.17 -24.55 6.20
N ASP A 64 11.74 -23.62 5.35
CA ASP A 64 12.60 -22.70 4.61
C ASP A 64 12.01 -21.28 4.64
N GLU A 65 12.61 -20.43 5.47
CA GLU A 65 12.23 -19.01 5.61
C GLU A 65 12.53 -18.21 4.33
N SER A 66 13.55 -18.60 3.56
CA SER A 66 13.83 -17.95 2.27
C SER A 66 12.71 -18.19 1.26
N PHE A 67 12.06 -19.36 1.33
CA PHE A 67 10.90 -19.67 0.51
C PHE A 67 9.64 -18.92 0.97
N LEU A 68 9.46 -18.72 2.28
CA LEU A 68 8.42 -17.81 2.79
C LEU A 68 8.60 -16.41 2.21
N ASN A 69 9.80 -15.85 2.26
CA ASN A 69 10.09 -14.51 1.75
C ASN A 69 9.74 -14.35 0.26
N GLN A 70 9.89 -15.42 -0.52
CA GLN A 70 9.47 -15.46 -1.92
C GLN A 70 7.94 -15.41 -2.06
N ILE A 71 7.20 -16.15 -1.23
CA ILE A 71 5.72 -16.10 -1.19
C ILE A 71 5.24 -14.71 -0.74
N LEU A 72 5.83 -14.14 0.30
CA LEU A 72 5.49 -12.81 0.79
C LEU A 72 5.68 -11.78 -0.33
N ARG A 73 6.80 -11.85 -1.06
CA ARG A 73 7.06 -10.98 -2.22
C ARG A 73 6.03 -11.15 -3.33
N ASP A 74 5.55 -12.36 -3.60
CA ASP A 74 4.53 -12.58 -4.63
C ASP A 74 3.14 -12.09 -4.21
N LEU A 75 2.82 -12.21 -2.92
CA LEU A 75 1.59 -11.72 -2.31
C LEU A 75 1.61 -10.21 -2.07
N SER A 76 2.80 -9.59 -2.03
CA SER A 76 2.96 -8.14 -1.92
C SER A 76 2.46 -7.38 -3.14
N ILE A 77 2.15 -6.11 -2.88
CA ILE A 77 1.67 -5.16 -3.88
C ILE A 77 2.90 -4.58 -4.58
N ASN A 78 3.22 -5.06 -5.78
CA ASN A 78 4.52 -4.78 -6.42
C ASN A 78 4.50 -3.71 -7.52
N VAL A 79 3.34 -3.17 -7.92
CA VAL A 79 3.26 -2.20 -9.02
C VAL A 79 2.66 -0.90 -8.53
N THR A 80 3.52 0.10 -8.36
CA THR A 80 3.14 1.48 -8.09
C THR A 80 4.06 2.44 -8.85
N GLU A 81 3.54 3.62 -9.13
CA GLU A 81 4.19 4.67 -9.91
C GLU A 81 4.22 5.94 -9.08
N MET A 82 5.23 6.79 -9.30
CA MET A 82 5.18 8.13 -8.71
C MET A 82 4.04 8.92 -9.35
N PHE A 83 3.30 9.64 -8.50
CA PHE A 83 2.12 10.43 -8.87
C PHE A 83 1.01 9.63 -9.58
N ARG A 84 0.85 8.35 -9.23
CA ARG A 84 -0.21 7.47 -9.78
C ARG A 84 -1.62 8.07 -9.61
N ASP A 85 -2.44 8.03 -10.65
CA ASP A 85 -3.67 8.81 -10.81
C ASP A 85 -3.42 10.31 -10.51
N PRO A 86 -2.76 11.05 -11.43
CA PRO A 86 -2.33 12.42 -11.18
C PRO A 86 -3.43 13.37 -10.70
N GLN A 87 -4.68 13.13 -11.13
CA GLN A 87 -5.84 13.89 -10.68
C GLN A 87 -6.05 13.83 -9.17
N CYS A 88 -5.73 12.70 -8.52
CA CYS A 88 -5.81 12.57 -7.07
C CYS A 88 -4.86 13.56 -6.37
N TYR A 89 -3.59 13.60 -6.80
CA TYR A 89 -2.60 14.53 -6.28
C TYR A 89 -2.96 15.99 -6.55
N ARG A 90 -3.56 16.26 -7.72
CA ARG A 90 -4.10 17.59 -8.03
C ARG A 90 -5.21 18.00 -7.07
N SER A 91 -6.21 17.11 -6.85
CA SER A 91 -7.27 17.34 -5.86
C SER A 91 -6.70 17.57 -4.45
N ILE A 92 -5.63 16.86 -4.08
CA ILE A 92 -4.94 17.06 -2.80
C ILE A 92 -4.36 18.48 -2.70
N ARG A 93 -3.64 18.95 -3.72
CA ARG A 93 -3.09 20.31 -3.76
C ARG A 93 -4.18 21.37 -3.66
N GLU A 94 -5.23 21.24 -4.47
CA GLU A 94 -6.24 22.27 -4.63
C GLU A 94 -7.24 22.30 -3.46
N THR A 95 -7.58 21.13 -2.90
CA THR A 95 -8.67 21.00 -1.91
C THR A 95 -8.16 20.70 -0.50
N ILE A 96 -7.15 19.84 -0.36
CA ILE A 96 -6.76 19.28 0.95
C ILE A 96 -5.66 20.11 1.62
N ILE A 97 -4.62 20.46 0.85
CA ILE A 97 -3.48 21.24 1.35
C ILE A 97 -3.90 22.58 1.97
N PRO A 98 -4.85 23.37 1.42
CA PRO A 98 -5.31 24.59 2.07
C PRO A 98 -5.83 24.36 3.50
N HIS A 99 -6.50 23.23 3.75
CA HIS A 99 -6.97 22.87 5.09
C HIS A 99 -5.80 22.42 5.97
N LEU A 100 -4.93 21.55 5.46
CA LEU A 100 -3.75 21.07 6.20
C LEU A 100 -2.80 22.22 6.56
N LYS A 101 -2.74 23.28 5.75
CA LYS A 101 -1.98 24.51 5.98
C LYS A 101 -2.39 25.25 7.26
N THR A 102 -3.57 24.98 7.81
CA THR A 102 -4.04 25.58 9.08
C THR A 102 -3.44 24.94 10.35
N TYR A 103 -2.91 23.72 10.27
CA TYR A 103 -2.35 23.01 11.44
C TYR A 103 -0.86 23.33 11.64
N PRO A 104 -0.35 23.52 12.86
CA PRO A 104 1.07 23.80 13.07
C PRO A 104 1.97 22.63 12.63
N PHE A 105 1.47 21.40 12.71
CA PHE A 105 2.16 20.19 12.30
C PHE A 105 1.14 19.14 11.85
N ILE A 106 1.44 18.40 10.77
CA ILE A 106 0.55 17.35 10.24
C ILE A 106 1.23 15.98 10.23
N LYS A 107 0.41 14.94 10.38
CA LYS A 107 0.83 13.53 10.28
C LYS A 107 0.06 12.87 9.14
N ILE A 108 0.78 12.27 8.21
CA ILE A 108 0.22 11.57 7.04
C ILE A 108 0.65 10.12 7.09
N TRP A 109 -0.28 9.19 6.95
CA TRP A 109 0.02 7.75 6.92
C TRP A 109 -0.22 7.18 5.52
N HIS A 110 0.81 6.64 4.89
CA HIS A 110 0.72 5.77 3.72
C HIS A 110 0.69 4.31 4.16
N ALA A 111 -0.50 3.71 4.17
CA ALA A 111 -0.75 2.32 4.51
C ALA A 111 -0.64 1.44 3.26
N GLY A 112 0.28 0.48 3.26
CA GLY A 112 0.60 -0.35 2.09
C GLY A 112 1.47 0.41 1.08
N CYS A 113 2.57 0.98 1.57
CA CYS A 113 3.40 1.92 0.80
C CYS A 113 4.24 1.28 -0.32
N SER A 114 4.31 -0.05 -0.39
CA SER A 114 5.09 -0.76 -1.41
C SER A 114 6.54 -0.22 -1.49
N ALA A 115 7.13 -0.12 -2.68
CA ALA A 115 8.48 0.40 -2.90
C ALA A 115 8.59 1.94 -2.75
N GLY A 116 7.61 2.60 -2.11
CA GLY A 116 7.72 3.99 -1.65
C GLY A 116 7.34 5.08 -2.65
N GLN A 117 6.97 4.74 -3.90
CA GLN A 117 6.71 5.72 -4.96
C GLN A 117 5.64 6.77 -4.55
N GLU A 118 4.53 6.33 -3.95
CA GLU A 118 3.47 7.25 -3.50
C GLU A 118 3.92 8.13 -2.32
N VAL A 119 4.78 7.59 -1.45
CA VAL A 119 5.35 8.27 -0.29
C VAL A 119 6.25 9.41 -0.75
N TYR A 120 7.14 9.15 -1.71
CA TYR A 120 8.01 10.17 -2.29
C TYR A 120 7.23 11.20 -3.11
N SER A 121 6.15 10.78 -3.78
CA SER A 121 5.26 11.71 -4.48
C SER A 121 4.61 12.69 -3.49
N MET A 122 4.18 12.21 -2.33
CA MET A 122 3.67 13.06 -1.26
C MET A 122 4.77 13.97 -0.67
N SER A 123 5.98 13.46 -0.47
CA SER A 123 7.12 14.28 -0.01
C SER A 123 7.41 15.45 -0.95
N ILE A 124 7.43 15.20 -2.26
CA ILE A 124 7.65 16.25 -3.28
C ILE A 124 6.51 17.26 -3.22
N LEU A 125 5.25 16.80 -3.20
CA LEU A 125 4.07 17.67 -3.09
C LEU A 125 4.16 18.57 -1.85
N LEU A 126 4.49 18.02 -0.68
CA LEU A 126 4.63 18.80 0.55
C LEU A 126 5.80 19.78 0.50
N GLN A 127 6.91 19.43 -0.16
CA GLN A 127 8.03 20.34 -0.35
C GLN A 127 7.61 21.56 -1.19
N GLU A 128 6.92 21.34 -2.31
CA GLU A 128 6.44 22.41 -3.19
C GLU A 128 5.39 23.30 -2.50
N GLU A 129 4.56 22.70 -1.65
CA GLU A 129 3.54 23.42 -0.88
C GLU A 129 4.09 24.09 0.39
N GLN A 130 5.41 24.08 0.59
CA GLN A 130 6.11 24.65 1.76
C GLN A 130 5.65 24.03 3.11
N MET A 131 5.25 22.76 3.06
CA MET A 131 4.73 21.99 4.19
C MET A 131 5.72 20.96 4.74
N LYS A 132 6.81 20.68 4.03
CA LYS A 132 7.81 19.65 4.40
C LYS A 132 8.24 19.73 5.86
N ASN A 133 8.68 20.90 6.33
CA ASN A 133 9.23 21.11 7.68
C ASN A 133 8.18 21.05 8.82
N ARG A 134 6.91 20.92 8.48
CA ARG A 134 5.77 20.87 9.41
C ARG A 134 4.90 19.63 9.15
N SER A 135 5.52 18.57 8.66
CA SER A 135 4.86 17.31 8.34
C SER A 135 5.72 16.12 8.74
N GLN A 136 5.07 15.02 9.15
CA GLN A 136 5.66 13.69 9.25
C GLN A 136 4.86 12.74 8.37
N ILE A 137 5.55 12.02 7.49
CA ILE A 137 4.97 10.91 6.74
C ILE A 137 5.35 9.62 7.45
N TYR A 138 4.35 8.77 7.69
CA TYR A 138 4.52 7.40 8.12
C TYR A 138 4.22 6.50 6.92
N ALA A 139 5.19 5.68 6.53
CA ALA A 139 5.06 4.77 5.41
C ALA A 139 5.13 3.35 5.93
N THR A 140 4.06 2.59 5.77
CA THR A 140 3.99 1.23 6.32
C THR A 140 3.66 0.19 5.28
N ASP A 141 4.21 -1.00 5.48
CA ASP A 141 3.91 -2.19 4.70
C ASP A 141 4.13 -3.41 5.60
N PHE A 142 3.52 -4.55 5.27
CA PHE A 142 3.76 -5.78 6.02
C PHE A 142 5.09 -6.44 5.60
N ASN A 143 5.58 -6.12 4.40
CA ASN A 143 6.79 -6.73 3.84
C ASN A 143 8.03 -5.87 4.10
N GLU A 144 8.87 -6.33 5.01
CA GLU A 144 10.12 -5.65 5.39
C GLU A 144 11.13 -5.54 4.24
N ILE A 145 11.15 -6.50 3.31
CA ILE A 145 12.03 -6.47 2.13
C ILE A 145 11.67 -5.27 1.26
N ILE A 146 10.38 -5.07 1.02
CA ILE A 146 9.87 -3.96 0.21
C ILE A 146 10.07 -2.62 0.94
N LEU A 147 9.90 -2.58 2.26
CA LEU A 147 10.25 -1.39 3.04
C LEU A 147 11.73 -1.02 2.92
N SER A 148 12.63 -2.00 2.92
CA SER A 148 14.05 -1.77 2.70
C SER A 148 14.34 -1.22 1.30
N GLU A 149 13.64 -1.72 0.28
CA GLU A 149 13.71 -1.17 -1.08
C GLU A 149 13.19 0.28 -1.13
N ALA A 150 12.05 0.57 -0.49
CA ALA A 150 11.47 1.90 -0.41
C ALA A 150 12.41 2.92 0.27
N GLN A 151 13.08 2.51 1.35
CA GLN A 151 14.06 3.34 2.06
C GLN A 151 15.26 3.72 1.19
N LYS A 152 15.64 2.87 0.22
CA LYS A 152 16.74 3.17 -0.70
C LYS A 152 16.36 4.26 -1.70
N GLY A 153 15.08 4.41 -2.06
CA GLY A 153 14.60 5.43 -2.99
C GLY A 153 15.31 5.36 -4.36
N ILE A 154 15.61 4.13 -4.80
CA ILE A 154 16.27 3.84 -6.08
C ILE A 154 15.25 3.19 -7.00
N TYR A 155 15.12 3.71 -8.22
CA TYR A 155 14.21 3.17 -9.22
C TYR A 155 14.93 3.00 -10.57
N PRO A 156 14.47 2.08 -11.42
CA PRO A 156 14.97 1.96 -12.79
C PRO A 156 14.84 3.28 -13.58
N ILE A 157 15.77 3.54 -14.51
CA ILE A 157 15.75 4.77 -15.32
C ILE A 157 14.56 4.83 -16.30
N ASP A 158 14.05 3.69 -16.73
CA ASP A 158 12.98 3.58 -17.73
C ASP A 158 11.60 4.07 -17.22
N VAL A 159 11.36 4.01 -15.91
CA VAL A 159 10.10 4.51 -15.31
C VAL A 159 10.03 6.04 -15.21
N ILE A 160 11.15 6.75 -15.38
CA ILE A 160 11.22 8.20 -15.16
C ILE A 160 10.36 8.99 -16.13
N LYS A 161 10.23 8.51 -17.37
CA LYS A 161 9.40 9.16 -18.38
C LYS A 161 7.94 9.21 -17.93
N GLU A 162 7.45 8.10 -17.38
CA GLU A 162 6.10 7.99 -16.83
C GLU A 162 5.94 8.85 -15.57
N TYR A 163 6.91 8.80 -14.65
CA TYR A 163 6.87 9.58 -13.41
C TYR A 163 6.86 11.08 -13.68
N THR A 164 7.65 11.54 -14.65
CA THR A 164 7.67 12.95 -15.06
C THR A 164 6.32 13.40 -15.64
N ALA A 165 5.72 12.57 -16.50
CA ALA A 165 4.41 12.88 -17.08
C ALA A 165 3.30 12.90 -16.01
N ASN A 166 3.34 11.97 -15.05
CA ASN A 166 2.40 11.91 -13.94
C ASN A 166 2.57 13.12 -13.01
N TYR A 167 3.81 13.46 -12.65
CA TYR A 167 4.14 14.64 -11.86
C TYR A 167 3.60 15.94 -12.50
N GLN A 168 3.83 16.15 -13.79
CA GLN A 168 3.33 17.33 -14.50
C GLN A 168 1.79 17.38 -14.49
N LYS A 169 1.13 16.26 -14.81
CA LYS A 169 -0.35 16.17 -14.77
C LYS A 169 -0.92 16.38 -13.38
N SER A 170 -0.15 16.11 -12.33
CA SER A 170 -0.54 16.31 -10.93
C SER A 170 -0.48 17.76 -10.46
N GLY A 171 -0.01 18.68 -11.32
CA GLY A 171 0.17 20.08 -10.98
C GLY A 171 1.52 20.39 -10.30
N GLY A 172 2.56 19.61 -10.60
CA GLY A 172 3.92 19.91 -10.17
C GLY A 172 4.36 21.32 -10.61
N SER A 173 5.05 22.04 -9.72
CA SER A 173 5.41 23.46 -9.92
C SER A 173 6.82 23.69 -10.48
N GLY A 174 7.64 22.65 -10.59
CA GLY A 174 9.03 22.71 -11.04
C GLY A 174 9.37 21.61 -12.05
N SER A 175 10.65 21.22 -12.12
CA SER A 175 11.07 20.07 -12.91
C SER A 175 11.14 18.82 -12.04
N PHE A 176 10.63 17.69 -12.56
CA PHE A 176 10.76 16.43 -11.84
C PHE A 176 12.24 16.02 -11.65
N SER A 177 13.12 16.46 -12.55
CA SER A 177 14.58 16.25 -12.46
C SER A 177 15.23 16.91 -11.25
N ASP A 178 14.57 17.87 -10.61
CA ASP A 178 15.11 18.56 -9.43
C ASP A 178 15.11 17.66 -8.18
N TYR A 179 14.41 16.51 -8.26
CA TYR A 179 14.17 15.59 -7.15
C TYR A 179 14.99 14.30 -7.20
N TYR A 180 15.80 14.10 -8.23
CA TYR A 180 16.61 12.88 -8.37
C TYR A 180 17.95 13.14 -9.07
N THR A 181 18.88 12.22 -8.87
CA THR A 181 20.08 12.06 -9.69
C THR A 181 19.98 10.77 -10.48
N ALA A 182 20.56 10.70 -11.68
CA ALA A 182 20.46 9.54 -12.55
C ALA A 182 21.83 9.06 -13.03
N ASP A 183 21.96 7.76 -13.23
CA ASP A 183 23.00 7.13 -14.03
C ASP A 183 22.38 6.40 -15.25
N SER A 184 23.13 5.50 -15.89
CA SER A 184 22.67 4.78 -17.08
C SER A 184 21.56 3.75 -16.81
N GLU A 185 21.40 3.29 -15.58
CA GLU A 185 20.49 2.20 -15.22
C GLU A 185 19.43 2.62 -14.21
N ASN A 186 19.78 3.54 -13.29
CA ASN A 186 18.96 3.87 -12.14
C ASN A 186 18.82 5.38 -11.92
N VAL A 187 17.76 5.74 -11.22
CA VAL A 187 17.60 7.01 -10.54
C VAL A 187 17.62 6.84 -9.05
N ILE A 188 18.18 7.83 -8.37
CA ILE A 188 18.25 7.90 -6.92
C ILE A 188 17.55 9.19 -6.52
N LEU A 189 16.45 9.07 -5.76
CA LEU A 189 15.74 10.22 -5.22
C LEU A 189 16.60 10.96 -4.21
N ALA A 190 16.51 12.29 -4.24
CA ALA A 190 17.26 13.18 -3.37
C ALA A 190 17.04 12.83 -1.89
N ASN A 191 18.14 12.81 -1.12
CA ASN A 191 18.11 12.47 0.31
C ASN A 191 17.17 13.38 1.12
N SER A 192 17.05 14.64 0.69
CA SER A 192 16.15 15.61 1.33
C SER A 192 14.69 15.14 1.34
N LEU A 193 14.25 14.30 0.41
CA LEU A 193 12.88 13.77 0.40
C LEU A 193 12.62 12.72 1.47
N ARG A 194 13.66 12.17 2.12
CA ARG A 194 13.54 11.12 3.13
C ARG A 194 13.43 11.66 4.56
N GLU A 195 13.83 12.90 4.77
CA GLU A 195 14.02 13.48 6.12
C GLU A 195 12.77 13.43 6.99
N GLN A 196 11.58 13.57 6.40
CA GLN A 196 10.29 13.52 7.09
C GLN A 196 9.53 12.20 6.91
N ILE A 197 10.19 11.14 6.44
CA ILE A 197 9.56 9.82 6.24
C ILE A 197 10.03 8.85 7.32
N LEU A 198 9.08 8.24 8.02
CA LEU A 198 9.31 7.10 8.91
C LEU A 198 8.74 5.84 8.26
N PHE A 199 9.62 4.95 7.83
CA PHE A 199 9.24 3.62 7.37
C PHE A 199 9.11 2.66 8.56
N SER A 200 8.00 1.92 8.64
CA SER A 200 7.76 0.94 9.71
C SER A 200 6.96 -0.24 9.20
N SER A 201 7.22 -1.43 9.76
CA SER A 201 6.34 -2.58 9.53
C SER A 201 4.98 -2.31 10.17
N HIS A 202 3.89 -2.61 9.45
CA HIS A 202 2.52 -2.62 9.96
C HIS A 202 1.66 -3.50 9.06
N ASN A 203 0.94 -4.44 9.67
CA ASN A 203 0.04 -5.34 8.97
C ASN A 203 -1.42 -4.93 9.18
N LEU A 204 -2.05 -4.44 8.11
CA LEU A 204 -3.47 -4.03 8.11
C LEU A 204 -4.44 -5.14 8.52
N ALA A 205 -4.07 -6.41 8.37
CA ALA A 205 -4.91 -7.55 8.77
C ALA A 205 -4.90 -7.79 10.29
N THR A 206 -3.76 -7.61 10.95
CA THR A 206 -3.57 -8.03 12.35
C THR A 206 -3.40 -6.88 13.32
N ASP A 207 -2.80 -5.77 12.87
CA ASP A 207 -2.33 -4.73 13.77
C ASP A 207 -3.43 -3.71 14.09
N GLY A 208 -3.27 -3.04 15.23
CA GLY A 208 -4.20 -2.02 15.72
C GLY A 208 -3.94 -0.63 15.14
N VAL A 209 -4.59 0.35 15.76
CA VAL A 209 -4.44 1.80 15.47
C VAL A 209 -2.96 2.16 15.44
N PHE A 210 -2.51 2.68 14.30
CA PHE A 210 -1.11 3.04 14.10
C PHE A 210 -0.76 4.41 14.71
N GLY A 211 -1.73 5.32 14.80
CA GLY A 211 -1.60 6.61 15.47
C GLY A 211 -2.70 7.59 15.10
N GLU A 212 -2.59 8.83 15.57
CA GLU A 212 -3.49 9.92 15.22
C GLU A 212 -3.01 10.65 13.97
N MET A 213 -3.81 10.57 12.90
CA MET A 213 -3.46 11.05 11.57
C MET A 213 -4.35 12.19 11.12
N HIS A 214 -3.75 13.16 10.44
CA HIS A 214 -4.48 14.21 9.73
C HIS A 214 -4.93 13.71 8.36
N MET A 215 -4.16 12.81 7.76
CA MET A 215 -4.46 12.21 6.48
C MET A 215 -3.96 10.76 6.42
N ILE A 216 -4.76 9.86 5.81
CA ILE A 216 -4.39 8.49 5.51
C ILE A 216 -4.50 8.27 4.00
N PHE A 217 -3.48 7.64 3.41
CA PHE A 217 -3.47 7.08 2.07
C PHE A 217 -3.50 5.57 2.17
N CYS A 218 -4.47 4.95 1.50
CA CYS A 218 -4.51 3.51 1.31
C CYS A 218 -5.09 3.25 -0.08
N ARG A 219 -4.21 3.23 -1.09
CA ARG A 219 -4.60 3.20 -2.49
C ARG A 219 -4.18 1.89 -3.13
N ASN A 220 -5.13 1.27 -3.82
CA ASN A 220 -4.93 0.00 -4.52
C ASN A 220 -4.47 -1.14 -3.59
N VAL A 221 -4.93 -1.13 -2.33
CA VAL A 221 -4.63 -2.15 -1.30
C VAL A 221 -5.89 -2.94 -0.96
N LEU A 222 -7.02 -2.25 -0.71
CA LEU A 222 -8.28 -2.86 -0.29
C LEU A 222 -8.85 -3.80 -1.35
N ILE A 223 -8.50 -3.61 -2.63
CA ILE A 223 -8.88 -4.51 -3.73
C ILE A 223 -8.37 -5.95 -3.56
N TYR A 224 -7.38 -6.17 -2.70
CA TYR A 224 -6.84 -7.50 -2.39
C TYR A 224 -7.51 -8.16 -1.18
N PHE A 225 -8.45 -7.48 -0.52
CA PHE A 225 -9.10 -7.95 0.69
C PHE A 225 -10.52 -8.44 0.41
N ASN A 226 -10.99 -9.42 1.18
CA ASN A 226 -12.40 -9.76 1.22
C ASN A 226 -13.19 -8.66 1.98
N ARG A 227 -14.53 -8.74 1.97
CA ARG A 227 -15.38 -7.72 2.59
C ARG A 227 -15.13 -7.56 4.10
N GLU A 228 -14.85 -8.65 4.80
CA GLU A 228 -14.60 -8.64 6.24
C GLU A 228 -13.35 -7.82 6.56
N LEU A 229 -12.24 -8.12 5.87
CA LEU A 229 -10.98 -7.42 6.05
C LEU A 229 -11.05 -5.98 5.55
N GLN A 230 -11.74 -5.71 4.43
CA GLN A 230 -12.01 -4.32 4.01
C GLN A 230 -12.71 -3.54 5.12
N ASN A 231 -13.76 -4.10 5.72
CA ASN A 231 -14.50 -3.41 6.77
C ASN A 231 -13.65 -3.15 8.01
N ARG A 232 -12.86 -4.14 8.42
CA ARG A 232 -11.89 -4.01 9.51
C ARG A 232 -10.89 -2.88 9.25
N VAL A 233 -10.28 -2.86 8.06
CA VAL A 233 -9.27 -1.86 7.70
C VAL A 233 -9.86 -0.46 7.61
N LEU A 234 -11.06 -0.32 7.06
CA LEU A 234 -11.75 0.98 7.02
C LEU A 234 -12.12 1.47 8.43
N THR A 235 -12.46 0.56 9.34
CA THR A 235 -12.70 0.88 10.76
C THR A 235 -11.41 1.35 11.43
N LEU A 236 -10.31 0.65 11.20
CA LEU A 236 -8.98 1.03 11.66
C LEU A 236 -8.58 2.44 11.18
N PHE A 237 -8.85 2.77 9.91
CA PHE A 237 -8.58 4.12 9.39
C PHE A 237 -9.47 5.18 10.02
N HIS A 238 -10.76 4.88 10.24
CA HIS A 238 -11.63 5.78 10.97
C HIS A 238 -11.11 6.07 12.38
N GLU A 239 -10.67 5.05 13.11
CA GLU A 239 -10.13 5.18 14.46
C GLU A 239 -8.79 5.93 14.49
N SER A 240 -7.98 5.77 13.44
CA SER A 240 -6.68 6.44 13.31
C SER A 240 -6.78 7.89 12.83
N LEU A 241 -7.91 8.31 12.25
CA LEU A 241 -8.10 9.69 11.78
C LEU A 241 -8.59 10.62 12.89
N LEU A 242 -7.99 11.81 12.96
CA LEU A 242 -8.55 12.91 13.74
C LEU A 242 -9.92 13.35 13.18
N PRO A 243 -10.83 13.92 13.99
CA PRO A 243 -12.05 14.54 13.50
C PRO A 243 -11.77 15.58 12.41
N GLY A 244 -12.43 15.47 11.26
CA GLY A 244 -12.14 16.32 10.09
C GLY A 244 -10.90 15.91 9.28
N GLY A 245 -10.21 14.83 9.65
CA GLY A 245 -9.09 14.28 8.89
C GLY A 245 -9.52 13.63 7.57
N PHE A 246 -8.55 13.35 6.70
CA PHE A 246 -8.80 12.94 5.31
C PHE A 246 -8.39 11.49 5.05
N LEU A 247 -9.23 10.74 4.35
CA LEU A 247 -8.93 9.39 3.85
C LEU A 247 -8.87 9.40 2.32
N CYS A 248 -7.75 8.98 1.76
CA CYS A 248 -7.55 8.88 0.32
C CYS A 248 -7.46 7.40 -0.10
N LEU A 249 -8.41 6.97 -0.92
CA LEU A 249 -8.48 5.61 -1.47
C LEU A 249 -8.18 5.62 -2.98
N GLY A 250 -7.89 4.44 -3.53
CA GLY A 250 -7.71 4.26 -4.97
C GLY A 250 -9.04 4.34 -5.73
N SER A 251 -8.96 4.64 -7.03
CA SER A 251 -10.14 4.86 -7.89
C SER A 251 -11.13 3.69 -7.96
N LYS A 252 -10.69 2.46 -7.68
CA LYS A 252 -11.52 1.24 -7.66
C LYS A 252 -11.97 0.82 -6.26
N GLU A 253 -11.70 1.65 -5.26
CA GLU A 253 -11.98 1.38 -3.85
C GLU A 253 -13.04 2.37 -3.39
N SER A 254 -13.86 2.00 -2.41
CA SER A 254 -14.87 2.91 -1.88
C SER A 254 -15.26 2.52 -0.47
N LEU A 255 -15.83 3.46 0.27
CA LEU A 255 -16.42 3.19 1.59
C LEU A 255 -17.79 2.50 1.49
N LYS A 256 -18.36 2.34 0.29
CA LYS A 256 -19.70 1.77 0.13
C LYS A 256 -19.75 0.37 0.75
N PHE A 257 -20.85 0.11 1.45
CA PHE A 257 -21.10 -1.17 2.14
C PHE A 257 -20.13 -1.48 3.29
N SER A 258 -19.36 -0.50 3.78
CA SER A 258 -18.63 -0.61 5.05
C SER A 258 -19.44 -0.04 6.21
N SER A 259 -19.18 -0.52 7.42
CA SER A 259 -19.81 -0.06 8.66
C SER A 259 -19.48 1.39 9.00
N VAL A 260 -18.44 1.96 8.39
CA VAL A 260 -18.01 3.35 8.62
C VAL A 260 -18.44 4.30 7.50
N ALA A 261 -19.15 3.83 6.47
CA ALA A 261 -19.48 4.65 5.29
C ALA A 261 -20.15 5.98 5.66
N ASP A 262 -21.11 5.95 6.58
CA ASP A 262 -21.88 7.12 7.01
C ASP A 262 -21.08 8.07 7.92
N LEU A 263 -19.90 7.65 8.39
CA LEU A 263 -19.00 8.46 9.22
C LEU A 263 -18.06 9.33 8.37
N PHE A 264 -18.11 9.18 7.05
CA PHE A 264 -17.32 9.96 6.10
C PHE A 264 -18.21 10.74 5.15
N GLU A 265 -17.64 11.78 4.55
CA GLU A 265 -18.22 12.50 3.41
C GLU A 265 -17.20 12.53 2.27
N LEU A 266 -17.66 12.31 1.04
CA LEU A 266 -16.81 12.44 -0.15
C LEU A 266 -16.60 13.93 -0.44
N ILE A 267 -15.34 14.38 -0.52
CA ILE A 267 -15.01 15.79 -0.69
C ILE A 267 -14.30 16.08 -2.02
N ALA A 268 -13.63 15.10 -2.61
CA ALA A 268 -12.98 15.24 -3.91
C ALA A 268 -12.81 13.88 -4.61
N GLU A 269 -12.79 13.93 -5.93
CA GLU A 269 -12.51 12.80 -6.80
C GLU A 269 -10.99 12.52 -6.87
N PRO A 270 -10.55 11.25 -7.10
CA PRO A 270 -11.42 10.09 -7.37
C PRO A 270 -12.07 9.48 -6.12
N GLN A 271 -11.39 9.47 -4.96
CA GLN A 271 -11.92 8.85 -3.74
C GLN A 271 -11.28 9.46 -2.48
N ILE A 272 -11.45 10.78 -2.30
CA ILE A 272 -10.96 11.50 -1.12
C ILE A 272 -12.15 11.84 -0.23
N TYR A 273 -12.10 11.30 0.99
CA TYR A 273 -13.13 11.42 2.00
C TYR A 273 -12.65 12.26 3.19
N ARG A 274 -13.58 12.92 3.88
CA ARG A 274 -13.34 13.57 5.17
C ARG A 274 -14.09 12.84 6.27
N LYS A 275 -13.43 12.57 7.39
CA LYS A 275 -14.06 12.04 8.61
C LYS A 275 -14.96 13.11 9.21
N LYS A 276 -16.23 12.78 9.44
CA LYS A 276 -17.18 13.68 10.10
C LYS A 276 -16.73 13.98 11.53
N ARG A 277 -17.10 15.16 12.03
CA ARG A 277 -16.77 15.59 13.39
C ARG A 277 -17.62 14.88 14.42
#